data_AF-A0A8J9SXH1-F1
#
_entry.id   AF-A0A8J9SXH1-F1
#
_cell.length_a   1.000
_cell.length_b   1.000
_cell.length_c   1.000
_cell.angle_alpha   90.00
_cell.angle_beta   90.00
_cell.angle_gamma   90.00
#
_symmetry.space_group_name_H-M   'P 1'
#
loop_
_entity.id
_entity.type
_entity.pdbx_description
1 polymer ?
#
loop_
_entity_poly.entity_id
_entity_poly.type
_entity_poly.pdbx_seq_one_letter_code
_entity_poly.pdbx_strand_id
1 'polypeptide(L)' 'RVCCYGSSSSLTPERYRTEARSLGYILARRGHTCVNGAGSFGCMAAMNEGAALGNGHIVGVIHEMV' A
#
# COMPACT_ATOMS: atom_id res chain seq x y z
N ARG A 1 5.59 -12.33 3.41
CA ARG A 1 4.72 -11.16 3.68
C ARG A 1 5.63 -9.99 4.04
N VAL A 2 5.33 -8.77 3.61
CA VAL A 2 6.15 -7.58 3.88
C VAL A 2 5.25 -6.48 4.47
N CYS A 3 5.63 -5.96 5.63
CA CYS A 3 4.98 -4.80 6.24
C CYS A 3 5.63 -3.52 5.73
N CYS A 4 4.83 -2.59 5.20
CA CYS A 4 5.30 -1.33 4.65
C CYS A 4 4.62 -0.16 5.37
N TYR A 5 5.44 0.78 5.85
CA TYR A 5 4.98 2.03 6.46
C TYR A 5 5.03 3.16 5.44
N GLY A 6 3.95 3.93 5.36
CA GLY A 6 3.83 5.07 4.46
C GLY A 6 2.75 6.05 4.92
N SER A 7 2.77 7.27 4.38
CA SER A 7 1.80 8.31 4.72
C SER A 7 0.36 7.91 4.35
N SER A 8 -0.61 8.26 5.21
CA SER A 8 -2.07 8.25 4.95
C SER A 8 -2.61 9.57 4.39
N SER A 9 -1.77 10.60 4.23
CA SER A 9 -2.25 11.94 3.88
C SER A 9 -2.67 12.04 2.42
N SER A 10 -3.82 12.66 2.16
CA SER A 10 -4.26 13.06 0.82
C SER A 10 -3.34 14.09 0.16
N LEU A 11 -2.51 14.79 0.95
CA LEU A 11 -1.53 15.77 0.49
C LEU A 11 -0.17 15.14 0.13
N THR A 12 -0.05 13.80 0.20
CA THR A 12 1.21 13.12 -0.13
C THR A 12 1.61 13.42 -1.58
N PRO A 13 2.80 14.01 -1.83
CA PRO A 13 3.25 14.35 -3.17
C PRO A 13 3.19 13.17 -4.14
N GLU A 14 2.81 13.46 -5.39
CA GLU A 14 2.56 12.43 -6.42
C GLU A 14 3.74 11.47 -6.57
N ARG A 15 4.98 11.98 -6.62
CA ARG A 15 6.18 11.15 -6.80
C ARG A 15 6.27 10.00 -5.79
N TYR A 16 5.85 10.23 -4.55
CA TYR A 16 5.89 9.20 -3.50
C TYR A 16 4.74 8.21 -3.63
N ARG A 17 3.59 8.65 -4.14
CA ARG A 17 2.47 7.75 -4.45
C ARG A 17 2.81 6.85 -5.64
N THR A 18 3.48 7.38 -6.66
CA THR A 18 3.91 6.60 -7.82
C THR A 18 4.93 5.53 -7.45
N GLU A 19 5.95 5.87 -6.66
CA GLU A 19 6.91 4.86 -6.17
C GLU A 19 6.26 3.84 -5.20
N ALA A 20 5.33 4.29 -4.35
CA ALA A 20 4.57 3.39 -3.48
C ALA A 20 3.72 2.39 -4.28
N ARG A 21 3.08 2.84 -5.37
CA ARG A 21 2.35 1.95 -6.29
C ARG A 21 3.28 0.97 -6.98
N SER A 22 4.44 1.43 -7.46
CA SER A 22 5.47 0.56 -8.04
C SER A 22 5.92 -0.53 -7.06
N LEU A 23 6.19 -0.15 -5.80
CA LEU A 23 6.55 -1.09 -4.73
C LEU A 23 5.46 -2.14 -4.50
N GLY A 24 4.19 -1.72 -4.37
CA GLY A 24 3.07 -2.63 -4.20
C GLY A 24 2.97 -3.66 -5.33
N TYR A 25 3.09 -3.20 -6.58
CA TYR A 25 3.08 -4.05 -7.77
C TYR A 25 4.23 -5.06 -7.76
N ILE A 26 5.42 -4.62 -7.41
CA ILE A 26 6.62 -5.47 -7.30
C ILE A 26 6.43 -6.55 -6.22
N LEU A 27 5.89 -6.20 -5.05
CA LEU A 27 5.63 -7.17 -3.98
C LEU A 27 4.67 -8.26 -4.47
N ALA A 28 3.57 -7.86 -5.13
CA ALA A 28 2.60 -8.78 -5.70
C ALA A 28 3.22 -9.72 -6.76
N ARG A 29 3.96 -9.15 -7.72
CA ARG A 29 4.63 -9.91 -8.80
C ARG A 29 5.68 -10.89 -8.29
N ARG A 30 6.23 -10.67 -7.09
CA ARG A 30 7.18 -11.58 -6.43
C ARG A 30 6.52 -12.55 -5.45
N GLY A 31 5.19 -12.60 -5.40
CA GLY A 31 4.44 -13.51 -4.54
C GLY A 31 4.44 -13.12 -3.06
N HIS A 32 4.71 -11.85 -2.74
CA HIS A 32 4.66 -11.34 -1.37
C HIS A 32 3.30 -10.68 -1.10
N THR A 33 2.75 -10.94 0.09
CA THR A 33 1.63 -10.16 0.64
C THR A 33 2.11 -8.77 1.05
N CYS A 34 1.38 -7.72 0.62
CA CYS A 34 1.55 -6.35 1.06
C CYS A 34 0.74 -6.12 2.35
N VAL A 35 1.40 -5.78 3.45
CA VAL A 35 0.77 -5.49 4.74
C VAL A 35 0.98 -4.01 5.09
N ASN A 36 -0.08 -3.27 5.42
CA ASN A 36 0.03 -1.87 5.87
C ASN A 36 -1.15 -1.41 6.75
N GLY A 37 -1.15 -0.13 7.11
CA GLY A 37 -2.15 0.50 7.99
C GLY A 37 -3.52 0.81 7.37
N ALA A 38 -3.82 0.32 6.16
CA ALA A 38 -5.12 0.44 5.47
C ALA A 38 -5.64 1.88 5.22
N GLY A 39 -4.77 2.90 5.26
CA GLY A 39 -5.18 4.27 4.98
C GLY A 39 -5.71 4.45 3.54
N SER A 40 -6.83 5.15 3.39
CA SER A 40 -7.50 5.37 2.09
C SER A 40 -6.80 6.37 1.15
N PHE A 41 -5.74 7.05 1.62
CA PHE A 41 -4.95 7.98 0.82
C PHE A 41 -3.44 7.77 1.00
N GLY A 42 -2.66 8.62 0.33
CA GLY A 42 -1.20 8.65 0.46
C GLY A 42 -0.51 7.41 -0.11
N CYS A 43 0.63 7.06 0.49
CA CYS A 43 1.41 5.90 0.07
C CYS A 43 0.75 4.57 0.44
N MET A 44 -0.04 4.51 1.53
CA MET A 44 -0.73 3.27 1.92
C MET A 44 -1.75 2.85 0.85
N ALA A 45 -2.61 3.76 0.43
CA ALA A 45 -3.55 3.50 -0.67
C ALA A 45 -2.82 3.16 -1.96
N ALA A 46 -1.77 3.90 -2.32
CA ALA A 46 -1.01 3.65 -3.54
C ALA A 46 -0.32 2.28 -3.56
N MET A 47 0.26 1.82 -2.44
CA MET A 47 0.81 0.45 -2.33
C MET A 47 -0.28 -0.60 -2.51
N ASN A 48 -1.47 -0.38 -1.92
CA ASN A 48 -2.61 -1.29 -2.06
C ASN A 48 -3.08 -1.36 -3.53
N GLU A 49 -3.18 -0.23 -4.22
CA GLU A 49 -3.48 -0.17 -5.65
C GLU A 49 -2.43 -0.96 -6.47
N GLY A 50 -1.15 -0.73 -6.20
CA GLY A 50 -0.07 -1.44 -6.87
C GLY A 50 -0.13 -2.95 -6.66
N ALA A 51 -0.33 -3.39 -5.43
CA ALA A 51 -0.44 -4.79 -5.09
C ALA A 51 -1.67 -5.44 -5.75
N ALA A 52 -2.81 -4.72 -5.81
CA ALA A 52 -4.01 -5.18 -6.49
C ALA A 52 -3.79 -5.33 -8.01
N LEU A 53 -3.13 -4.36 -8.66
CA LEU A 53 -2.76 -4.44 -10.07
C LEU A 53 -1.85 -5.63 -10.39
N GLY A 54 -1.04 -6.07 -9.41
CA GLY A 54 -0.19 -7.25 -9.52
C GLY A 54 -0.90 -8.57 -9.20
N ASN A 55 -2.23 -8.58 -8.97
CA ASN A 55 -2.99 -9.71 -8.45
C ASN A 55 -2.42 -10.28 -7.14
N GLY A 56 -1.87 -9.40 -6.29
CA GLY A 56 -1.27 -9.75 -5.01
C GLY A 56 -2.27 -9.80 -3.87
N HIS A 57 -1.86 -10.40 -2.76
CA HIS A 57 -2.63 -10.40 -1.53
C HIS A 57 -2.30 -9.16 -0.69
N ILE A 58 -3.33 -8.50 -0.15
CA ILE A 58 -3.21 -7.28 0.67
C ILE A 58 -3.83 -7.55 2.03
N VAL A 59 -3.13 -7.14 3.10
CA VAL A 59 -3.65 -7.18 4.47
C VAL A 59 -3.56 -5.78 5.08
N GLY A 60 -4.71 -5.20 5.39
CA GLY A 60 -4.82 -3.96 6.13
C GLY A 60 -4.98 -4.22 7.63
N VAL A 61 -4.23 -3.50 8.47
CA VAL A 61 -4.38 -3.52 9.93
C VAL A 61 -4.69 -2.11 10.40
N ILE A 62 -5.87 -1.89 10.96
CA ILE A 62 -6.34 -0.58 11.41
C ILE A 62 -7.05 -0.72 12.76
N HIS A 63 -7.01 0.33 13.57
CA HIS A 63 -7.69 0.35 14.87
C HIS A 63 -9.21 0.32 14.68
N GLU A 64 -9.91 -0.28 15.64
CA GLU A 64 -11.35 -0.11 15.79
C GLU A 64 -11.65 1.36 16.11
N MET A 65 -12.60 1.94 15.39
CA MET A 65 -13.08 3.30 15.68
C MET A 65 -14.11 3.19 16.80
N VAL A 66 -13.75 3.68 17.99
CA VAL A 66 -14.67 3.87 19.13
C VAL A 66 -15.29 5.25 19.06
#